data_AF-A0A0K2JDE4-F1
#
_entry.id   AF-A0A0K2JDE4-F1
#
_cell.length_a   1.000
_cell.length_b   1.000
_cell.length_c   1.000
_cell.angle_alpha   90.00
_cell.angle_beta   90.00
_cell.angle_gamma   90.00
#
_symmetry.space_group_name_H-M   'P 1'
#
loop_
_entity.id
_entity.type
_entity.pdbx_description
1 polymer ?
#
loop_
_entity_poly.entity_id
_entity_poly.type
_entity_poly.pdbx_seq_one_letter_code
_entity_poly.pdbx_strand_id
1 'polypeptide(L)'
;MEREEKKKAQEEKAEETKPFFNWKSMLIVLAGATFAVTLFPFMLSFIGIPIHIGSVIGNTFITSFACAWTRFFVDNKKGFCKEFWQQYAVFAIIFGCISYFLIYRKTAK
;
A
#
# COMPACT_ATOMS: atom_id res chain seq x y z
N MET A 1 -30.71 21.99 -13.94
CA MET A 1 -29.25 22.04 -14.19
C MET A 1 -28.49 22.52 -12.95
N GLU A 2 -28.69 23.73 -12.43
CA GLU A 2 -27.97 24.22 -11.22
C GLU A 2 -28.08 23.33 -9.97
N ARG A 3 -29.22 22.67 -9.74
CA ARG A 3 -29.42 21.76 -8.58
C ARG A 3 -28.65 20.45 -8.71
N GLU A 4 -28.39 20.01 -9.94
CA GLU A 4 -27.62 18.80 -10.22
C GLU A 4 -26.12 19.08 -10.21
N GLU A 5 -25.69 20.25 -10.69
CA GLU A 5 -24.30 20.71 -10.53
C GLU A 5 -23.94 20.95 -9.07
N LYS A 6 -24.84 21.53 -8.26
CA LYS A 6 -24.62 21.68 -6.81
C LYS A 6 -24.56 20.33 -6.07
N LYS A 7 -25.33 19.33 -6.51
CA LYS A 7 -25.24 17.96 -5.97
C LYS A 7 -23.94 17.29 -6.36
N LYS A 8 -23.53 17.35 -7.63
CA LYS A 8 -22.24 16.82 -8.09
C LYS A 8 -21.06 17.50 -7.41
N ALA A 9 -21.08 18.82 -7.24
CA ALA A 9 -20.06 19.57 -6.53
C ALA A 9 -20.05 19.28 -5.02
N GLN A 10 -21.21 18.98 -4.41
CA GLN A 10 -21.28 18.52 -3.02
C GLN A 10 -20.81 17.08 -2.85
N GLU A 11 -21.12 16.18 -3.79
CA GLU A 11 -20.61 14.81 -3.79
C GLU A 11 -19.10 14.79 -4.01
N GLU A 12 -18.58 15.60 -4.94
CA GLU A 12 -17.15 15.77 -5.20
C GLU A 12 -16.42 16.35 -3.96
N LYS A 13 -16.98 17.38 -3.31
CA LYS A 13 -16.43 17.90 -2.05
C LYS A 13 -16.56 16.93 -0.87
N ALA A 14 -17.63 16.16 -0.79
CA ALA A 14 -17.82 15.15 0.25
C ALA A 14 -16.86 13.97 0.07
N GLU A 15 -16.52 13.63 -1.17
CA GLU A 15 -15.49 12.66 -1.51
C GLU A 15 -14.09 13.20 -1.16
N GLU A 16 -13.84 14.51 -1.40
CA GLU A 16 -12.60 15.20 -1.04
C GLU A 16 -12.38 15.34 0.48
N THR A 17 -13.46 15.44 1.27
CA THR A 17 -13.38 15.59 2.74
C THR A 17 -13.34 14.26 3.49
N LYS A 18 -13.46 13.12 2.80
CA LYS A 18 -13.27 11.83 3.45
C LYS A 18 -11.77 11.70 3.76
N PRO A 19 -11.36 11.57 5.02
CA PRO A 19 -9.94 11.45 5.35
C PRO A 19 -9.34 10.31 4.52
N PHE A 20 -8.24 10.60 3.83
CA PHE A 20 -7.57 9.68 2.89
C PHE A 20 -7.26 8.31 3.50
N PHE A 21 -7.22 8.24 4.84
CA PHE A 21 -7.18 7.01 5.63
C PHE A 21 -8.17 7.11 6.80
N ASN A 22 -9.12 6.18 6.87
CA ASN A 22 -9.83 5.91 8.13
C ASN A 22 -8.84 5.34 9.16
N TRP A 23 -9.05 5.58 10.46
CA TRP A 23 -8.19 5.05 11.53
C TRP A 23 -8.01 3.52 11.46
N LYS A 24 -9.06 2.81 11.01
CA LYS A 24 -9.01 1.37 10.74
C LYS A 24 -8.08 1.02 9.57
N SER A 25 -8.13 1.80 8.50
CA SER A 25 -7.28 1.65 7.32
C SER A 25 -5.82 1.90 7.66
N MET A 26 -5.54 2.91 8.49
CA MET A 26 -4.18 3.19 8.97
C MET A 26 -3.60 2.01 9.78
N LEU A 27 -4.38 1.44 10.70
CA LEU A 27 -3.96 0.27 11.48
C LEU A 27 -3.65 -0.95 10.60
N ILE A 28 -4.46 -1.21 9.58
CA ILE A 28 -4.26 -2.34 8.66
C ILE A 28 -2.98 -2.14 7.86
N VAL A 29 -2.73 -0.94 7.32
CA VAL A 29 -1.48 -0.66 6.59
C VAL A 29 -0.27 -0.77 7.52
N LEU A 30 -0.36 -0.25 8.75
CA LEU A 30 0.74 -0.30 9.71
C LEU A 30 1.07 -1.75 10.11
N ALA A 31 0.04 -2.54 10.41
CA ALA A 31 0.19 -3.96 10.73
C ALA A 31 0.75 -4.75 9.54
N GLY A 32 0.22 -4.51 8.33
CA GLY A 32 0.69 -5.12 7.09
C GLY A 32 2.15 -4.78 6.77
N ALA A 33 2.54 -3.51 6.89
CA ALA A 33 3.92 -3.07 6.69
C ALA A 33 4.88 -3.66 7.73
N THR A 34 4.46 -3.72 9.00
CA THR A 34 5.26 -4.33 10.07
C THR A 34 5.46 -5.82 9.81
N PHE A 35 4.39 -6.53 9.44
CA PHE A 35 4.42 -7.93 9.06
C PHE A 35 5.34 -8.17 7.85
N ALA A 36 5.27 -7.30 6.85
CA ALA A 36 6.05 -7.36 5.61
C ALA A 36 7.57 -7.25 5.84
N VAL A 37 8.00 -6.47 6.82
CA VAL A 37 9.41 -6.24 7.13
C VAL A 37 9.97 -7.20 8.17
N THR A 38 9.14 -7.76 9.05
CA THR A 38 9.60 -8.61 10.17
C THR A 38 9.28 -10.09 9.98
N LEU A 39 8.00 -10.44 9.92
CA LEU A 39 7.53 -11.82 9.88
C LEU A 39 7.76 -12.46 8.51
N PHE A 40 7.46 -11.73 7.43
CA PHE A 40 7.65 -12.28 6.08
C PHE A 40 9.12 -12.63 5.77
N PRO A 41 10.12 -11.77 6.03
CA PRO A 41 11.52 -12.10 5.75
C PRO A 41 12.05 -13.21 6.65
N PHE A 42 11.56 -13.28 7.90
CA PHE A 42 11.85 -14.37 8.82
C PHE A 42 11.33 -15.70 8.30
N MET A 43 10.10 -15.75 7.75
CA MET A 43 9.56 -16.95 7.11
C MET A 43 10.39 -17.36 5.87
N LEU A 44 10.79 -16.39 5.03
CA LEU A 44 11.64 -16.67 3.86
C LEU A 44 13.03 -17.18 4.23
N SER A 45 13.54 -16.79 5.40
CA SER A 45 14.83 -17.28 5.91
C SER A 45 14.85 -18.78 6.16
N PHE A 46 13.70 -19.42 6.48
CA PHE A 46 13.62 -20.88 6.62
C PHE A 46 13.83 -21.63 5.30
N ILE A 47 13.58 -20.96 4.17
CA ILE A 47 13.75 -21.51 2.81
C ILE A 47 15.16 -21.15 2.26
N GLY A 48 16.00 -20.52 3.09
CA GLY A 48 17.37 -20.13 2.71
C GLY A 48 17.47 -18.81 1.95
N ILE A 49 16.37 -18.03 1.86
CA ILE A 49 16.41 -16.71 1.23
C ILE A 49 16.96 -15.70 2.26
N PRO A 50 17.94 -14.86 1.88
CA PRO A 50 18.50 -13.89 2.81
C PRO A 50 17.45 -12.89 3.31
N ILE A 51 17.46 -12.61 4.62
CA ILE A 51 16.49 -11.72 5.27
C ILE A 51 16.42 -10.35 4.58
N HIS A 52 17.55 -9.81 4.11
CA HIS A 52 17.57 -8.53 3.40
C HIS A 52 16.76 -8.58 2.09
N ILE A 53 16.90 -9.64 1.28
CA ILE A 53 16.11 -9.85 0.07
C ILE A 53 14.63 -10.07 0.43
N GLY A 54 14.37 -10.88 1.46
CA GLY A 54 13.03 -11.11 1.98
C GLY A 54 12.34 -9.80 2.43
N SER A 55 13.06 -8.90 3.08
CA SER A 55 12.56 -7.58 3.50
C SER A 55 12.25 -6.68 2.32
N VAL A 56 13.04 -6.70 1.23
CA VAL A 56 12.70 -5.95 0.02
C VAL A 56 11.42 -6.50 -0.59
N ILE A 57 11.34 -7.82 -0.80
CA ILE A 57 10.18 -8.46 -1.44
C ILE A 57 8.93 -8.23 -0.60
N GLY A 58 9.01 -8.47 0.71
CA GLY A 58 7.93 -8.24 1.64
C GLY A 58 7.46 -6.80 1.60
N ASN A 59 8.36 -5.84 1.81
CA ASN A 59 7.99 -4.43 1.79
C ASN A 59 7.43 -3.99 0.41
N THR A 60 7.94 -4.54 -0.67
CA THR A 60 7.51 -4.19 -2.03
C THR A 60 6.13 -4.72 -2.34
N PHE A 61 5.86 -6.00 -2.08
CA PHE A 61 4.62 -6.62 -2.50
C PHE A 61 3.55 -6.53 -1.42
N ILE A 62 3.89 -6.78 -0.16
CA ILE A 62 2.91 -6.83 0.94
C ILE A 62 2.50 -5.43 1.37
N THR A 63 3.42 -4.48 1.53
CA THR A 63 3.06 -3.10 1.92
C THR A 63 2.25 -2.41 0.82
N SER A 64 2.64 -2.58 -0.46
CA SER A 64 1.87 -2.07 -1.60
C SER A 64 0.49 -2.68 -1.68
N PHE A 65 0.39 -3.99 -1.44
CA PHE A 65 -0.88 -4.70 -1.43
C PHE A 65 -1.74 -4.22 -0.26
N ALA A 66 -1.18 -4.06 0.94
CA ALA A 66 -1.88 -3.53 2.10
C ALA A 66 -2.45 -2.15 1.81
N CYS A 67 -1.64 -1.23 1.26
CA CYS A 67 -2.07 0.11 0.85
C CYS A 67 -3.23 0.07 -0.16
N ALA A 68 -3.07 -0.68 -1.25
CA ALA A 68 -4.11 -0.81 -2.28
C ALA A 68 -5.38 -1.47 -1.73
N TRP A 69 -5.23 -2.51 -0.90
CA TRP A 69 -6.33 -3.23 -0.28
C TRP A 69 -7.14 -2.33 0.64
N THR A 70 -6.49 -1.59 1.56
CA THR A 70 -7.21 -0.63 2.41
C THR A 70 -7.96 0.41 1.60
N ARG A 71 -7.33 0.98 0.57
CA ARG A 71 -7.96 2.04 -0.22
C ARG A 71 -9.18 1.53 -1.00
N PHE A 72 -9.09 0.35 -1.62
CA PHE A 72 -10.15 -0.15 -2.51
C PHE A 72 -11.21 -0.99 -1.80
N PHE A 73 -10.84 -1.75 -0.76
CA PHE A 73 -11.76 -2.61 -0.02
C PHE A 73 -12.30 -1.96 1.25
N VAL A 74 -11.46 -1.25 2.01
CA VAL A 74 -11.88 -0.65 3.29
C VAL A 74 -12.51 0.72 3.07
N ASP A 75 -11.85 1.60 2.31
CA ASP A 75 -12.29 2.99 2.18
C ASP A 75 -13.33 3.19 1.06
N ASN A 76 -13.13 2.56 -0.10
CA ASN A 76 -13.98 2.73 -1.29
C ASN A 76 -14.96 1.57 -1.54
N LYS A 77 -14.79 0.41 -0.91
CA LYS A 77 -15.58 -0.82 -1.18
C LYS A 77 -15.76 -1.17 -2.68
N LYS A 78 -14.84 -0.72 -3.54
CA LYS A 78 -14.84 -0.96 -4.99
C LYS A 78 -14.41 -2.40 -5.32
N GLY A 79 -13.56 -3.00 -4.48
CA GLY A 79 -13.03 -4.35 -4.68
C GLY A 79 -11.89 -4.40 -5.70
N PHE A 80 -11.74 -5.54 -6.38
CA PHE A 80 -10.70 -5.74 -7.41
C PHE A 80 -11.11 -5.09 -8.74
N CYS A 81 -10.70 -3.83 -8.95
CA CYS A 81 -10.91 -3.10 -10.20
C CYS A 81 -9.60 -2.90 -10.98
N LYS A 82 -9.67 -2.40 -12.21
CA LYS A 82 -8.48 -2.06 -13.00
C LYS A 82 -7.61 -0.99 -12.31
N GLU A 83 -8.25 -0.03 -11.63
CA GLU A 83 -7.56 1.00 -10.84
C GLU A 83 -6.82 0.40 -9.63
N PHE A 84 -7.33 -0.69 -9.03
CA PHE A 84 -6.66 -1.38 -7.93
C PHE A 84 -5.31 -1.94 -8.37
N TRP A 85 -5.29 -2.65 -9.49
CA TRP A 85 -4.06 -3.23 -10.04
C TRP A 85 -3.06 -2.15 -10.48
N GLN A 86 -3.55 -1.05 -11.05
CA GLN A 86 -2.72 0.08 -11.41
C GLN A 86 -2.09 0.74 -10.19
N GLN A 87 -2.86 0.99 -9.14
CA GLN A 87 -2.37 1.62 -7.92
C GLN A 87 -1.42 0.68 -7.14
N TYR A 88 -1.72 -0.62 -7.12
CA TYR A 88 -0.83 -1.64 -6.59
C TYR A 88 0.53 -1.65 -7.33
N ALA A 89 0.52 -1.64 -8.66
CA ALA A 89 1.75 -1.64 -9.46
C ALA A 89 2.58 -0.37 -9.22
N VAL A 90 1.94 0.81 -9.16
CA VAL A 90 2.63 2.07 -8.87
C VAL A 90 3.29 2.04 -7.49
N PHE A 91 2.55 1.60 -6.45
CA PHE A 91 3.13 1.48 -5.11
C PHE A 91 4.24 0.43 -5.06
N ALA A 92 4.10 -0.71 -5.73
CA ALA A 92 5.14 -1.74 -5.78
C ALA A 92 6.43 -1.20 -6.41
N ILE A 93 6.35 -0.43 -7.49
CA ILE A 93 7.54 0.18 -8.09
C ILE A 93 8.20 1.15 -7.11
N ILE A 94 7.42 2.01 -6.45
CA ILE A 94 7.93 3.00 -5.50
C ILE A 94 8.58 2.31 -4.30
N PHE A 95 7.89 1.40 -3.62
CA PHE A 95 8.41 0.69 -2.46
C PHE A 95 9.58 -0.22 -2.83
N GLY A 96 9.55 -0.85 -4.00
CA GLY A 96 10.67 -1.63 -4.53
C GLY A 96 11.91 -0.79 -4.76
N CYS A 97 11.78 0.35 -5.44
CA CYS A 97 12.88 1.29 -5.63
C CYS A 97 13.44 1.80 -4.29
N ILE A 98 12.59 2.21 -3.35
CA ILE A 98 13.01 2.71 -2.04
C ILE A 98 13.73 1.60 -1.25
N SER A 99 13.14 0.41 -1.15
CA SER A 99 13.74 -0.72 -0.42
C SER A 99 15.04 -1.17 -1.05
N TYR A 100 15.10 -1.26 -2.38
CA TYR A 100 16.33 -1.56 -3.10
C TYR A 100 17.41 -0.53 -2.79
N PHE A 101 17.10 0.76 -2.92
CA PHE A 101 18.07 1.83 -2.67
C PHE A 101 18.53 1.88 -1.21
N LEU A 102 17.62 1.66 -0.24
CA LEU A 102 17.97 1.67 1.18
C LEU A 102 18.88 0.51 1.58
N ILE A 103 18.65 -0.69 1.06
CA ILE A 103 19.49 -1.85 1.37
C ILE A 103 20.81 -1.75 0.61
N TYR A 104 20.79 -1.51 -0.70
CA TYR A 104 22.01 -1.48 -1.51
C TYR A 104 22.92 -0.30 -1.14
N ARG A 105 22.36 0.86 -0.79
CA ARG A 105 23.17 2.00 -0.30
C ARG A 105 23.74 1.74 1.10
N LYS A 106 23.10 0.92 1.94
CA LYS A 106 23.67 0.52 3.24
C LYS A 106 24.78 -0.50 3.10
N THR A 107 24.68 -1.41 2.13
CA THR A 107 25.72 -2.42 1.84
C THR A 107 26.98 -1.83 1.18
N ALA A 108 26.89 -0.63 0.59
CA ALA A 108 28.02 0.09 0.00
C ALA A 108 28.89 0.87 1.02
N LYS A 109 28.71 0.65 2.33
CA LYS A 109 29.58 1.15 3.41
C LYS A 109 30.17 -0.03 4.16
#